data_AF-A0A7K6B5F7-F1
#
_entry.id   AF-A0A7K6B5F7-F1
#
_cell.length_a   1.000
_cell.length_b   1.000
_cell.length_c   1.000
_cell.angle_alpha   90.00
_cell.angle_beta   90.00
_cell.angle_gamma   90.00
#
_symmetry.space_group_name_H-M   'P 1'
#
loop_
_entity.id
_entity.type
_entity.pdbx_description
1 polymer ?
#
loop_
_entity_poly.entity_id
_entity_poly.type
_entity_poly.pdbx_seq_one_letter_code
_entity_poly.pdbx_strand_id
1 'polypeptide(L)' 'LSVALSGIVLARCPACARNFANLYCNNICSPDQSLFTNVTRIANRTTALGTRQLAVLEYQCFYRQAFAD' A
#
# COMPACT_ATOMS: atom_id res chain seq x y z
N LEU A 1 -5.01 -11.70 -2.54
CA LEU A 1 -4.05 -12.10 -3.59
C LEU A 1 -2.83 -11.18 -3.70
N SER A 2 -2.95 -9.89 -3.43
CA SER A 2 -1.94 -8.85 -3.73
C SER A 2 -0.51 -9.13 -3.26
N VAL A 3 -0.31 -9.57 -2.01
CA VAL A 3 1.03 -9.84 -1.45
C VAL A 3 1.37 -11.35 -1.45
N ALA A 4 0.36 -12.21 -1.65
CA ALA A 4 0.48 -13.65 -1.44
C ALA A 4 1.48 -14.32 -2.40
N LEU A 5 1.46 -13.94 -3.68
CA LEU A 5 2.39 -14.52 -4.68
C LEU A 5 3.84 -14.12 -4.37
N SER A 6 4.09 -12.84 -4.13
CA SER A 6 5.42 -12.34 -3.75
C SER A 6 5.92 -12.96 -2.45
N GLY A 7 5.03 -13.19 -1.49
CA GLY A 7 5.33 -13.89 -0.25
C GLY A 7 5.87 -15.31 -0.49
N ILE A 8 5.33 -16.05 -1.46
CA ILE A 8 5.82 -17.39 -1.83
C ILE A 8 7.22 -17.30 -2.47
N VAL A 9 7.44 -16.34 -3.37
CA VAL A 9 8.75 -16.14 -4.03
C VAL A 9 9.83 -15.82 -3.00
N LEU A 10 9.51 -14.99 -2.01
CA LEU A 10 10.43 -14.57 -0.96
C LEU A 10 10.48 -15.52 0.24
N ALA A 11 9.70 -16.61 0.24
CA ALA A 11 9.53 -17.49 1.40
C ALA A 11 10.83 -18.15 1.90
N ARG A 12 11.83 -18.31 1.03
CA ARG A 12 13.14 -18.86 1.40
C ARG A 12 13.96 -17.93 2.31
N CYS A 13 13.66 -16.63 2.33
CA CYS A 13 14.31 -15.65 3.20
C CYS A 13 13.26 -14.86 4.00
N PRO A 14 13.05 -15.20 5.29
CA PRO A 14 12.05 -14.53 6.13
C PRO A 14 12.26 -13.02 6.26
N ALA A 15 13.50 -12.55 6.26
CA ALA A 15 13.82 -11.13 6.31
C ALA A 15 13.33 -10.39 5.06
N CYS A 16 13.59 -10.93 3.86
CA CYS A 16 13.11 -10.36 2.61
C CYS A 16 11.58 -10.33 2.55
N ALA A 17 10.93 -11.44 2.92
CA ALA A 17 9.47 -11.50 2.95
C ALA A 17 8.87 -10.48 3.93
N ARG A 18 9.49 -10.29 5.10
CA ARG A 18 9.05 -9.30 6.10
C ARG A 18 9.25 -7.87 5.63
N ASN A 19 10.41 -7.53 5.08
CA ASN A 19 10.69 -6.18 4.56
C ASN A 19 9.73 -5.82 3.42
N PHE A 20 9.49 -6.75 2.50
CA PHE A 20 8.51 -6.58 1.43
C PHE A 20 7.10 -6.36 1.98
N ALA A 21 6.63 -7.22 2.90
CA ALA A 21 5.32 -7.05 3.52
C ALA A 21 5.19 -5.71 4.27
N ASN A 22 6.23 -5.31 5.00
CA ASN A 22 6.27 -4.05 5.73
C ASN A 22 6.12 -2.83 4.82
N LEU A 23 6.68 -2.84 3.62
CA LEU A 23 6.48 -1.76 2.64
C LEU A 23 5.00 -1.55 2.32
N TYR A 24 4.25 -2.63 2.07
CA TYR A 24 2.80 -2.55 1.81
C TYR A 24 2.01 -2.20 3.07
N CYS A 25 2.38 -2.75 4.23
CA CYS A 25 1.73 -2.42 5.49
C CYS A 25 1.86 -0.93 5.82
N ASN A 26 3.02 -0.31 5.58
CA ASN A 26 3.18 1.13 5.74
C ASN A 26 2.28 1.91 4.78
N ASN A 27 2.30 1.54 3.49
CA ASN A 27 1.48 2.19 2.47
C ASN A 27 -0.03 2.11 2.73
N ILE A 28 -0.53 1.12 3.48
CA ILE A 28 -1.97 0.84 3.63
C ILE A 28 -2.48 1.12 5.04
N CYS A 29 -1.71 0.76 6.07
CA CYS A 29 -2.16 0.69 7.46
C CYS A 29 -1.41 1.63 8.41
N SER A 30 -0.38 2.35 7.95
CA SER A 30 0.36 3.27 8.83
C SER A 30 -0.59 4.35 9.38
N PRO A 31 -0.57 4.64 10.69
CA PRO A 31 -1.31 5.77 11.24
C PRO A 31 -0.79 7.11 10.69
N ASP A 32 0.48 7.15 10.25
CA ASP A 32 1.16 8.32 9.71
C ASP A 32 1.26 8.28 8.17
N GLN A 33 0.40 7.49 7.50
CA GLN A 33 0.42 7.28 6.05
C GLN A 33 0.47 8.60 5.26
N SER A 34 -0.28 9.62 5.71
CA SER A 34 -0.35 10.93 5.06
C SER A 34 0.97 11.70 5.04
N LEU A 35 1.95 11.32 5.86
CA LEU A 35 3.27 11.95 5.86
C LEU A 35 4.12 11.53 4.65
N PHE A 36 3.80 10.41 4.00
CA PHE A 36 4.62 9.85 2.92
C PHE A 36 3.80 9.31 1.74
N THR A 37 2.49 9.53 1.70
CA THR A 37 1.66 9.26 0.53
C THR A 37 0.91 10.50 0.06
N ASN A 38 0.68 10.59 -1.25
CA ASN A 38 -0.14 11.65 -1.84
C ASN A 38 -1.10 11.07 -2.88
N VAL A 39 -2.40 11.29 -2.71
CA VAL A 39 -3.43 10.81 -3.64
C VAL A 39 -3.45 11.70 -4.89
N THR A 40 -3.23 11.10 -6.06
CA THR A 40 -3.18 11.83 -7.34
C THR A 40 -4.44 11.65 -8.19
N ARG A 41 -5.19 10.56 -7.99
CA ARG A 41 -6.43 10.31 -8.75
C ARG A 41 -7.50 9.63 -7.90
N ILE A 42 -8.72 10.14 -8.01
CA ILE A 42 -9.91 9.62 -7.34
C ILE A 42 -11.06 9.37 -8.32
N ALA A 43 -11.99 8.50 -7.94
CA ALA A 43 -13.27 8.33 -8.62
C ALA A 43 -14.44 8.31 -7.62
N ASN A 44 -15.58 8.82 -8.06
CA ASN A 44 -16.82 8.70 -7.31
C ASN A 44 -17.32 7.25 -7.36
N ARG A 45 -17.60 6.66 -6.20
CA ARG A 45 -18.17 5.33 -6.04
C ARG A 45 -19.41 5.42 -5.17
N THR A 46 -20.53 4.89 -5.66
CA THR A 46 -21.73 4.68 -4.83
C THR A 46 -21.67 3.28 -4.22
N THR A 47 -21.83 3.18 -2.91
CA THR A 47 -21.89 1.87 -2.23
C THR A 47 -23.23 1.17 -2.50
N ALA A 48 -23.33 -0.11 -2.15
CA ALA A 48 -24.59 -0.85 -2.22
C ALA A 48 -25.71 -0.24 -1.35
N LEU A 49 -25.36 0.60 -0.37
CA LEU A 49 -26.28 1.32 0.53
C LEU A 49 -26.67 2.69 -0.03
N GLY A 50 -26.30 3.03 -1.27
CA GLY A 50 -26.58 4.33 -1.89
C GLY A 50 -25.70 5.48 -1.40
N THR A 51 -24.71 5.22 -0.52
CA THR A 51 -23.82 6.27 -0.01
C THR A 51 -22.73 6.61 -1.01
N ARG A 52 -22.46 7.90 -1.21
CA ARG A 52 -21.37 8.39 -2.07
C ARG A 52 -20.05 8.32 -1.32
N GLN A 53 -19.05 7.70 -1.93
CA GLN A 53 -17.68 7.58 -1.43
C GLN A 53 -16.69 7.94 -2.54
N LEU A 54 -15.48 8.34 -2.13
CA LEU A 54 -14.37 8.53 -3.04
C LEU A 54 -13.47 7.30 -3.00
N ALA A 55 -13.22 6.71 -4.16
CA ALA A 55 -12.27 5.63 -4.33
C ALA A 55 -10.93 6.21 -4.80
N VAL A 56 -9.84 5.86 -4.11
CA VAL A 56 -8.47 6.18 -4.55
C VAL A 56 -8.11 5.26 -5.71
N LEU A 57 -7.77 5.84 -6.85
CA LEU A 57 -7.34 5.13 -8.05
C LEU A 57 -5.82 5.16 -8.25
N GLU A 58 -5.16 6.16 -7.67
CA GLU A 58 -3.73 6.37 -7.79
C GLU A 58 -3.20 7.20 -6.62
N TYR A 59 -2.04 6.83 -6.11
CA TYR A 59 -1.30 7.58 -5.10
C TYR A 59 0.20 7.42 -5.34
N GLN A 60 0.95 8.45 -4.96
CA GLN A 60 2.41 8.45 -4.93
C GLN A 60 2.90 8.11 -3.52
N CYS A 61 4.04 7.41 -3.43
CA CYS A 61 4.74 7.09 -2.18
C CYS A 61 6.13 7.73 -2.18
N PHE A 62 6.49 8.35 -1.06
CA PHE A 62 7.78 9.02 -0.90
C PHE A 62 8.61 8.29 0.16
N TYR A 63 9.57 7.47 -0.30
CA TYR A 63 10.48 6.73 0.57
C TYR A 63 11.89 7.31 0.55
N ARG A 64 12.59 7.22 1.69
CA ARG A 64 14.03 7.50 1.74
C ARG A 64 14.78 6.38 1.03
N GLN A 65 15.84 6.71 0.31
CA GLN A 65 16.65 5.74 -0.42
C GLN A 65 17.20 4.63 0.51
N ALA A 66 17.71 4.98 1.69
CA ALA A 66 18.23 4.01 2.66
C ALA A 66 17.20 2.98 3.19
N PHE A 67 15.90 3.21 2.97
CA PHE A 67 14.86 2.22 3.26
C PHE A 67 14.65 1.24 2.09
N ALA A 68 14.97 1.67 0.87
CA ALA A 68 14.77 0.91 -0.37
C ALA A 68 16.04 0.18 -0.85
N ASP A 69 17.22 0.67 -0.46
CA ASP A 69 18.52 -0.01 -0.64
C ASP A 69 18.62 -1.25 0.27
#